data_AF-A0A382LSH7-F1
#
_entry.id   AF-A0A382LSH7-F1
#
_cell.length_a   1.000
_cell.length_b   1.000
_cell.length_c   1.000
_cell.angle_alpha   90.00
_cell.angle_beta   90.00
_cell.angle_gamma   90.00
#
_symmetry.space_group_name_H-M   'P 1'
#
loop_
_entity.id
_entity.type
_entity.pdbx_description
1 polymer ?
#
loop_
_entity_poly.entity_id
_entity_poly.type
_entity_poly.pdbx_seq_one_letter_code
_entity_poly.pdbx_strand_id
1 'polypeptide(L)'
;MKGVVHLKIGDIVKPDKVVASTEIPGNVQMVNVASKLNVEPENVPECMLVELDENISKNQIIAESKGILGMFKNQLKSPIDGTLSNVSEITGQAILSEPPIPVEVDAYTSGTVTDVEDEEGVTIETEGVLVQGILGIGGE
;
A
#
# COMPACT_ATOMS: atom_id res chain seq x y z
N MET A 1 11.16 1.74 8.24
CA MET A 1 10.35 0.53 8.01
C MET A 1 11.32 -0.57 7.66
N LYS A 2 11.11 -1.77 8.19
CA LYS A 2 11.98 -2.90 7.91
C LYS A 2 11.56 -3.49 6.55
N GLY A 3 12.52 -3.76 5.68
CA GLY A 3 12.32 -4.43 4.41
C GLY A 3 12.63 -5.92 4.50
N VAL A 4 12.47 -6.60 3.38
CA VAL A 4 12.94 -7.97 3.16
C VAL A 4 14.04 -7.90 2.11
N VAL A 5 15.24 -8.38 2.46
CA VAL A 5 16.35 -8.50 1.51
C VAL A 5 16.24 -9.86 0.82
N HIS A 6 16.31 -9.86 -0.51
CA HIS A 6 16.06 -11.05 -1.35
C HIS A 6 17.33 -11.78 -1.79
N LEU A 7 18.49 -11.22 -1.48
CA LEU A 7 19.79 -11.66 -1.96
C LEU A 7 20.71 -12.08 -0.82
N LYS A 8 21.76 -12.82 -1.18
CA LYS A 8 22.81 -13.27 -0.27
C LYS A 8 24.19 -12.86 -0.78
N ILE A 9 25.16 -12.86 0.14
CA ILE A 9 26.57 -12.65 -0.19
C ILE A 9 27.01 -13.64 -1.29
N GLY A 10 27.67 -13.12 -2.31
CA GLY A 10 28.16 -13.85 -3.48
C GLY A 10 27.20 -13.90 -4.68
N ASP A 11 25.97 -13.40 -4.55
CA ASP A 11 25.05 -13.32 -5.69
C ASP A 11 25.54 -12.30 -6.74
N ILE A 12 25.44 -12.68 -8.02
CA ILE A 12 25.73 -11.79 -9.15
C ILE A 12 24.43 -11.14 -9.60
N VAL A 13 24.41 -9.81 -9.68
CA VAL A 13 23.21 -9.03 -9.99
C VAL A 13 23.37 -8.22 -11.27
N LYS A 14 22.23 -7.94 -11.90
CA LYS A 14 22.08 -6.94 -12.98
C LYS A 14 21.42 -5.68 -12.41
N PRO A 15 21.50 -4.52 -13.09
CA PRO A 15 20.98 -3.26 -12.57
C PRO A 15 19.48 -3.27 -12.23
N ASP A 16 18.69 -4.08 -12.95
CA ASP A 16 17.24 -4.23 -12.81
C ASP A 16 16.82 -5.33 -11.81
N LYS A 17 17.78 -5.94 -11.12
CA LYS A 17 17.47 -6.98 -10.13
C LYS A 17 16.99 -6.32 -8.83
N VAL A 18 15.75 -6.61 -8.43
CA VAL A 18 15.24 -6.24 -7.09
C VAL A 18 16.12 -6.88 -6.00
N VAL A 19 16.68 -6.03 -5.14
CA VAL A 19 17.56 -6.43 -4.01
C VAL A 19 16.81 -6.52 -2.70
N ALA A 20 15.88 -5.59 -2.47
CA ALA A 20 15.08 -5.51 -1.27
C ALA A 20 13.70 -4.97 -1.60
N SER A 21 12.70 -5.35 -0.81
CA SER A 21 11.35 -4.80 -0.92
C SER A 21 10.71 -4.55 0.44
N THR A 22 9.70 -3.70 0.47
CA THR A 22 8.86 -3.44 1.63
C THR A 22 7.45 -3.06 1.18
N GLU A 23 6.51 -3.00 2.11
CA GLU A 23 5.14 -2.60 1.86
C GLU A 23 4.83 -1.33 2.65
N ILE A 24 4.38 -0.29 1.95
CA ILE A 24 3.89 0.93 2.58
C ILE A 24 2.38 0.78 2.82
N PRO A 25 1.86 1.09 4.03
CA PRO A 25 0.43 1.09 4.28
C PRO A 25 -0.33 1.91 3.23
N GLY A 26 -1.41 1.35 2.70
CA GLY A 26 -2.32 2.06 1.81
C GLY A 26 -3.03 3.21 2.54
N ASN A 27 -3.69 4.08 1.77
CA ASN A 27 -4.44 5.18 2.36
C ASN A 27 -5.65 4.65 3.16
N VAL A 28 -5.97 5.35 4.25
CA VAL A 28 -7.15 5.06 5.07
C VAL A 28 -8.23 6.09 4.76
N GLN A 29 -9.44 5.62 4.50
CA GLN A 29 -10.61 6.45 4.26
C GLN A 29 -11.68 6.21 5.34
N MET A 30 -12.12 7.29 5.99
CA MET A 30 -13.24 7.26 6.91
C MET A 30 -14.54 7.56 6.18
N VAL A 31 -15.50 6.65 6.27
CA VAL A 31 -16.82 6.79 5.65
C VAL A 31 -17.88 6.88 6.75
N ASN A 32 -18.62 7.99 6.78
CA ASN A 32 -19.73 8.15 7.72
C ASN A 32 -20.96 7.35 7.24
N VAL A 33 -21.07 6.11 7.70
CA VAL A 33 -22.13 5.18 7.29
C VAL A 33 -23.47 5.61 7.87
N ALA A 34 -23.51 6.03 9.13
CA ALA A 34 -24.72 6.51 9.81
C ALA A 34 -25.41 7.63 9.02
N SER A 35 -24.66 8.65 8.62
CA SER A 35 -25.17 9.78 7.83
C SER A 35 -25.59 9.36 6.43
N LYS A 36 -24.84 8.46 5.77
CA LYS A 36 -25.15 8.02 4.40
C LYS A 36 -26.38 7.12 4.32
N LEU A 37 -26.60 6.28 5.32
CA LEU A 37 -27.74 5.38 5.41
C LEU A 37 -28.93 5.97 6.17
N ASN A 38 -28.74 7.11 6.83
CA ASN A 38 -29.72 7.77 7.70
C ASN A 38 -30.18 6.84 8.83
N VAL A 39 -29.21 6.27 9.56
CA VAL A 39 -29.41 5.38 10.71
C VAL A 39 -28.61 5.89 11.92
N GLU A 40 -29.02 5.51 13.11
CA GLU A 40 -28.26 5.80 14.33
C GLU A 40 -26.91 5.06 14.34
N PRO A 41 -25.84 5.64 14.91
CA PRO A 41 -24.51 5.02 15.00
C PRO A 41 -24.51 3.57 15.52
N GLU A 42 -25.33 3.28 16.54
CA GLU A 42 -25.45 1.96 17.16
C GLU A 42 -25.96 0.88 16.20
N ASN A 43 -26.71 1.27 15.17
CA ASN A 43 -27.29 0.36 14.19
C ASN A 43 -26.40 0.16 12.95
N VAL A 44 -25.29 0.91 12.84
CA VAL A 44 -24.37 0.83 11.70
C VAL A 44 -23.78 -0.57 11.53
N PRO A 45 -23.26 -1.26 12.58
CA PRO A 45 -22.68 -2.59 12.42
C PRO A 45 -23.66 -3.59 11.80
N GLU A 46 -24.94 -3.52 12.17
CA GLU A 46 -25.99 -4.39 11.62
C GLU A 46 -26.43 -4.07 10.18
N CYS A 47 -26.05 -2.90 9.67
CA CYS A 47 -26.32 -2.49 8.29
C CYS A 47 -25.16 -2.84 7.35
N MET A 48 -23.98 -3.21 7.87
CA MET A 48 -22.84 -3.61 7.06
C MET A 48 -23.13 -4.96 6.39
N LEU A 49 -22.79 -5.07 5.10
CA LEU A 49 -22.93 -6.29 4.32
C LEU A 49 -21.60 -7.05 4.17
N VAL A 50 -20.52 -6.46 4.66
CA VAL A 50 -19.16 -7.01 4.61
C VAL A 50 -18.59 -7.09 6.02
N GLU A 51 -17.76 -8.08 6.27
CA GLU A 51 -17.13 -8.34 7.57
C GLU A 51 -15.81 -7.56 7.73
N LEU A 52 -15.32 -7.48 8.96
CA LEU A 52 -13.99 -6.93 9.23
C LEU A 52 -12.93 -7.75 8.48
N ASP A 53 -11.94 -7.04 7.93
CA ASP A 53 -10.86 -7.57 7.10
C ASP A 53 -11.32 -8.22 5.77
N GLU A 54 -12.61 -8.12 5.42
CA GLU A 54 -13.12 -8.57 4.11
C GLU A 54 -12.65 -7.62 2.99
N ASN A 55 -12.28 -8.21 1.85
CA ASN A 55 -11.92 -7.46 0.65
C ASN A 55 -13.15 -6.83 -0.01
N ILE A 56 -13.04 -5.55 -0.32
CA ILE A 56 -14.07 -4.75 -1.01
C ILE A 56 -13.52 -4.15 -2.29
N SER A 57 -14.36 -4.08 -3.32
CA SER A 57 -14.05 -3.40 -4.57
C SER A 57 -14.72 -2.03 -4.62
N LYS A 58 -14.15 -1.10 -5.37
CA LYS A 58 -14.75 0.20 -5.63
C LYS A 58 -16.12 0.02 -6.27
N ASN A 59 -17.11 0.77 -5.77
CA ASN A 59 -18.53 0.68 -6.14
C ASN A 59 -19.27 -0.59 -5.68
N GLN A 60 -18.63 -1.54 -5.00
CA GLN A 60 -19.32 -2.66 -4.33
C GLN A 60 -20.24 -2.11 -3.25
N ILE A 61 -21.44 -2.67 -3.11
CA ILE A 61 -22.34 -2.32 -2.00
C ILE A 61 -21.77 -2.95 -0.73
N ILE A 62 -21.42 -2.10 0.24
CA ILE A 62 -20.79 -2.51 1.51
C ILE A 62 -21.69 -2.35 2.72
N ALA A 63 -22.76 -1.56 2.60
CA ALA A 63 -23.76 -1.41 3.65
C ALA A 63 -25.14 -1.05 3.06
N GLU A 64 -26.21 -1.47 3.72
CA GLU A 64 -27.58 -1.23 3.30
C GLU A 64 -28.48 -0.94 4.51
N SER A 65 -29.35 0.08 4.40
CA SER A 65 -30.28 0.43 5.48
C SER A 65 -31.44 -0.57 5.58
N LYS A 66 -31.84 -0.89 6.82
CA LYS A 66 -33.06 -1.64 7.12
C LYS A 66 -34.27 -0.71 6.92
N GLY A 67 -34.76 -0.58 5.69
CA GLY A 67 -35.90 0.29 5.33
C GLY A 67 -37.21 -0.07 6.05
N ILE A 68 -38.21 0.82 5.99
CA ILE A 68 -39.54 0.59 6.56
C ILE A 68 -40.25 -0.46 5.71
N LEU A 69 -40.47 -1.66 6.26
CA LEU A 69 -41.20 -2.76 5.61
C LEU A 69 -40.55 -3.24 4.29
N GLY A 70 -39.22 -3.14 4.18
CA GLY A 70 -38.45 -3.65 3.04
C GLY A 70 -38.49 -2.78 1.77
N MET A 71 -39.22 -1.66 1.78
CA MET A 71 -39.20 -0.67 0.71
C MET A 71 -38.23 0.48 1.04
N PHE A 72 -37.62 1.08 0.00
CA PHE A 72 -36.72 2.23 0.10
C PHE A 72 -35.45 1.99 0.94
N LYS A 73 -34.63 1.03 0.52
CA LYS A 73 -33.31 0.81 1.12
C LYS A 73 -32.29 1.77 0.51
N ASN A 74 -31.54 2.45 1.37
CA ASN A 74 -30.35 3.21 0.95
C ASN A 74 -29.17 2.26 0.92
N GLN A 75 -28.37 2.37 -0.13
CA GLN A 75 -27.17 1.57 -0.32
C GLN A 75 -25.94 2.44 -0.27
N LEU A 76 -24.95 2.02 0.49
CA LEU A 76 -23.63 2.62 0.52
C LEU A 76 -22.68 1.75 -0.30
N LYS A 77 -22.03 2.39 -1.27
CA LYS A 77 -21.00 1.76 -2.08
C LYS A 77 -19.61 2.12 -1.56
N SER A 78 -18.65 1.20 -1.70
CA SER A 78 -17.26 1.47 -1.37
C SER A 78 -16.68 2.56 -2.28
N PRO A 79 -16.00 3.58 -1.74
CA PRO A 79 -15.26 4.56 -2.54
C PRO A 79 -13.91 4.04 -3.06
N ILE A 80 -13.40 2.93 -2.50
CA ILE A 80 -12.06 2.36 -2.77
C ILE A 80 -12.10 0.86 -3.05
N ASP A 81 -11.01 0.37 -3.65
CA ASP A 81 -10.61 -1.03 -3.57
C ASP A 81 -9.75 -1.21 -2.31
N GLY A 82 -10.03 -2.22 -1.49
CA GLY A 82 -9.38 -2.33 -0.18
C GLY A 82 -10.05 -3.32 0.76
N THR A 83 -10.00 -3.04 2.07
CA THR A 83 -10.64 -3.84 3.12
C THR A 83 -11.43 -2.99 4.10
N LEU A 84 -12.43 -3.59 4.76
CA LEU A 84 -13.09 -2.98 5.92
C LEU A 84 -12.27 -3.22 7.18
N SER A 85 -11.54 -2.22 7.66
CA SER A 85 -10.66 -2.38 8.82
C SER A 85 -11.36 -2.22 10.17
N ASN A 86 -12.37 -1.35 10.24
CA ASN A 86 -13.11 -1.14 11.49
C ASN A 86 -14.48 -0.51 11.23
N VAL A 87 -15.41 -0.71 12.15
CA VAL A 87 -16.71 -0.03 12.21
C VAL A 87 -16.98 0.40 13.64
N SER A 88 -17.24 1.68 13.84
CA SER A 88 -17.53 2.26 15.14
C SER A 88 -19.03 2.41 15.36
N GLU A 89 -19.58 1.67 16.32
CA GLU A 89 -20.97 1.82 16.79
C GLU A 89 -21.20 3.15 17.55
N ILE A 90 -20.13 3.79 18.02
CA ILE A 90 -20.21 5.06 18.78
C ILE A 90 -20.31 6.25 17.81
N THR A 91 -19.46 6.27 16.78
CA THR A 91 -19.37 7.41 15.83
C THR A 91 -20.14 7.16 14.53
N GLY A 92 -20.55 5.92 14.27
CA GLY A 92 -21.25 5.52 13.05
C GLY A 92 -20.36 5.54 11.79
N GLN A 93 -19.04 5.48 11.97
CA GLN A 93 -18.05 5.53 10.90
C GLN A 93 -17.48 4.15 10.60
N ALA A 94 -17.22 3.89 9.33
CA ALA A 94 -16.43 2.76 8.86
C ALA A 94 -15.06 3.24 8.38
N ILE A 95 -14.02 2.50 8.74
CA ILE A 95 -12.64 2.72 8.32
C ILE A 95 -12.35 1.72 7.20
N LEU A 96 -12.07 2.23 6.00
CA LEU A 96 -11.69 1.45 4.84
C LEU A 96 -10.21 1.68 4.56
N SER A 97 -9.45 0.62 4.32
CA SER A 97 -8.01 0.72 4.03
C SER A 97 -7.74 0.24 2.61
N GLU A 98 -7.04 1.06 1.83
CA GLU A 98 -6.49 0.64 0.53
C GLU A 98 -5.43 -0.44 0.74
N PRO A 99 -5.20 -1.33 -0.24
CA PRO A 99 -4.15 -2.34 -0.15
C PRO A 99 -2.78 -1.67 0.03
N PRO A 100 -1.83 -2.34 0.71
CA PRO A 100 -0.48 -1.84 0.82
C PRO A 100 0.17 -1.67 -0.56
N ILE A 101 1.03 -0.66 -0.67
CA ILE A 101 1.75 -0.35 -1.90
C ILE A 101 3.13 -1.01 -1.81
N PRO A 102 3.46 -1.97 -2.69
CA PRO A 102 4.78 -2.58 -2.70
C PRO A 102 5.80 -1.54 -3.17
N VAL A 103 6.94 -1.51 -2.48
CA VAL A 103 8.11 -0.73 -2.84
C VAL A 103 9.28 -1.67 -2.98
N GLU A 104 9.94 -1.58 -4.13
CA GLU A 104 11.09 -2.40 -4.47
C GLU A 104 12.29 -1.49 -4.74
N VAL A 105 13.47 -1.97 -4.39
CA VAL A 105 14.74 -1.30 -4.68
C VAL A 105 15.51 -2.22 -5.61
N ASP A 106 15.89 -1.69 -6.76
CA ASP A 106 16.74 -2.39 -7.72
C ASP A 106 18.22 -2.26 -7.35
N ALA A 107 19.05 -3.18 -7.84
CA ALA A 107 20.50 -3.20 -7.64
C ALA A 107 21.19 -1.95 -8.21
N TYR A 108 20.60 -1.31 -9.22
CA TYR A 108 21.07 -0.11 -9.92
C TYR A 108 22.39 -0.28 -10.70
N THR A 109 23.24 -1.23 -10.33
CA THR A 109 24.47 -1.60 -11.03
C THR A 109 24.58 -3.12 -11.18
N SER A 110 25.41 -3.55 -12.14
CA SER A 110 25.83 -4.95 -12.20
C SER A 110 26.98 -5.16 -11.22
N GLY A 111 27.06 -6.33 -10.61
CA GLY A 111 28.15 -6.61 -9.69
C GLY A 111 27.94 -7.86 -8.86
N THR A 112 28.72 -7.99 -7.81
CA THR A 112 28.62 -9.09 -6.83
C THR A 112 28.22 -8.52 -5.48
N VAL A 113 27.25 -9.15 -4.82
CA VAL A 113 26.86 -8.79 -3.45
C VAL A 113 27.98 -9.20 -2.50
N THR A 114 28.58 -8.23 -1.81
CA THR A 114 29.68 -8.47 -0.86
C THR A 114 29.24 -8.44 0.60
N ASP A 115 28.12 -7.77 0.89
CA ASP A 115 27.55 -7.69 2.23
C ASP A 115 26.03 -7.57 2.19
N VAL A 116 25.35 -8.03 3.24
CA VAL A 116 23.90 -7.97 3.39
C VAL A 116 23.56 -7.31 4.72
N GLU A 117 22.90 -6.17 4.65
CA GLU A 117 22.37 -5.46 5.81
C GLU A 117 20.91 -5.90 5.99
N ASP A 118 20.67 -6.74 6.99
CA ASP A 118 19.35 -7.32 7.22
C ASP A 118 18.29 -6.22 7.36
N GLU A 119 17.14 -6.44 6.70
CA GLU A 119 16.01 -5.50 6.63
C GLU A 119 16.29 -4.13 5.96
N GLU A 120 17.53 -3.82 5.54
CA GLU A 120 17.89 -2.51 4.96
C GLU A 120 18.38 -2.59 3.51
N GLY A 121 19.22 -3.57 3.15
CA GLY A 121 19.72 -3.68 1.78
C GLY A 121 20.95 -4.57 1.59
N VAL A 122 21.71 -4.26 0.54
CA VAL A 122 22.93 -5.00 0.17
C VAL A 122 24.02 -4.05 -0.31
N THR A 123 25.28 -4.44 -0.08
CA THR A 123 26.44 -3.79 -0.72
C THR A 123 26.81 -4.55 -1.98
N ILE A 124 26.91 -3.85 -3.11
CA ILE A 124 27.30 -4.42 -4.40
C ILE A 124 28.67 -3.89 -4.81
N GLU A 125 29.62 -4.79 -4.99
CA GLU A 125 30.91 -4.49 -5.60
C GLU A 125 30.78 -4.56 -7.13
N THR A 126 31.27 -3.53 -7.82
CA THR A 126 31.18 -3.39 -9.27
C THR A 126 32.52 -2.91 -9.85
N GLU A 127 32.80 -3.29 -11.09
CA GLU A 127 33.96 -2.81 -11.83
C GLU A 127 33.62 -1.51 -12.57
N GLY A 128 34.40 -0.46 -12.31
CA GLY A 128 34.25 0.85 -12.95
C GLY A 128 35.50 1.31 -13.69
N VAL A 129 35.32 2.24 -14.64
CA VAL A 129 36.42 2.88 -15.38
C VAL A 129 36.44 4.37 -15.06
N LEU A 130 37.61 4.90 -14.67
CA LEU A 130 37.83 6.33 -14.50
C LEU A 130 38.22 6.98 -15.83
N VAL A 131 37.40 7.91 -16.31
CA VAL A 131 37.72 8.73 -17.49
C VAL A 131 38.05 10.14 -17.01
N GLN A 132 39.30 10.59 -17.22
CA GLN A 132 39.76 11.92 -16.84
C GLN A 132 40.16 12.72 -18.09
N GLY A 133 39.49 13.86 -18.28
CA GLY A 133 39.81 14.82 -19.33
C GLY A 133 40.45 16.08 -18.75
N ILE A 134 41.19 16.80 -19.60
CA ILE A 134 41.60 18.19 -19.32
C ILE A 134 40.85 19.12 -20.27
N LEU A 135 40.27 20.20 -19.74
CA LEU A 135 39.64 21.24 -20.54
C LEU A 135 40.62 22.40 -20.74
N GLY A 136 41.08 22.60 -21.96
CA GLY A 136 41.87 23.77 -22.34
C GLY A 136 40.97 24.93 -22.75
N ILE A 137 41.12 26.09 -22.12
CA ILE A 137 40.57 27.37 -22.58
C ILE A 137 41.70 28.13 -23.32
N GLY A 138 41.54 28.36 -24.62
CA GLY A 138 42.48 29.13 -25.43
C GLY A 138 42.21 30.64 -25.30
N GLY A 139 43.25 31.45 -25.16
CA GLY A 139 43.15 32.91 -25.18
C GLY A 139 43.28 33.47 -26.60
N GLU A 140 42.44 34.44 -26.94
CA GLU A 140 42.58 35.31 -28.13
C GLU A 140 43.67 36.38 -27.93
#